data_AF-A0A8X6HC58-F1
#
_entry.id   AF-A0A8X6HC58-F1
#
_cell.length_a   1.000
_cell.length_b   1.000
_cell.length_c   1.000
_cell.angle_alpha   90.00
_cell.angle_beta   90.00
_cell.angle_gamma   90.00
#
_symmetry.space_group_name_H-M   'P 1'
#
loop_
_entity.id
_entity.type
_entity.pdbx_description
1 polymer ?
#
loop_
_entity_poly.entity_id
_entity_poly.type
_entity_poly.pdbx_seq_one_letter_code
_entity_poly.pdbx_strand_id
1 'polypeptide(L)'
;MSKSINFPMPVKKHMEQLKYKDRISINLVTSKSRAAPLKKLSLPRLELMGALLAARLAKEVKKIKNVQPKPFLWTDSQITLYWIKGPSHRWKPFVGNRVREIQVLADPNSWFHCSGKDNPADLLTRGISVDALSTNSKWWNGSSFLRETDFLTKGINEPIPERLYLIEMKKNSNPKKDISLTLTVTQNNFFENIIHISNNYIKLIRVVSFLYRFIHNCVEPELQR
;
A
#
# COMPACT_ATOMS: atom_id res chain seq x y z
N MET A 1 12.20 14.90 38.74
CA MET A 1 10.85 14.63 38.20
C MET A 1 10.89 14.77 36.67
N SER A 2 11.44 13.77 35.96
CA SER A 2 11.58 13.82 34.49
C SER A 2 10.45 13.01 33.85
N LYS A 3 9.44 13.71 33.31
CA LYS A 3 8.41 13.10 32.47
C LYS A 3 9.05 12.76 31.12
N SER A 4 9.57 11.54 31.00
CA SER A 4 10.05 10.99 29.72
C SER A 4 8.84 10.60 28.88
N ILE A 5 8.49 11.46 27.93
CA ILE A 5 7.44 11.18 26.94
C ILE A 5 8.06 10.29 25.86
N ASN A 6 8.00 8.98 26.07
CA ASN A 6 8.43 7.98 25.08
C ASN A 6 7.40 7.90 23.94
N PHE A 7 7.74 8.45 22.77
CA PHE A 7 6.99 8.19 21.55
C PHE A 7 7.51 6.89 20.90
N PRO A 8 6.66 5.87 20.67
CA PRO A 8 7.10 4.56 20.19
C PRO A 8 7.72 4.65 18.77
N MET A 9 8.84 3.94 18.59
CA MET A 9 9.63 3.94 17.36
C MET A 9 9.12 2.86 16.39
N PRO A 10 8.97 3.09 15.08
CA PRO A 10 8.66 2.00 14.15
C PRO A 10 9.86 1.05 14.00
N VAL A 11 9.69 -0.19 14.44
CA VAL A 11 10.61 -1.31 14.22
C VAL A 11 9.93 -2.30 13.29
N LYS A 12 10.64 -2.85 12.31
CA LYS A 12 10.17 -4.06 11.62
C LYS A 12 11.28 -5.08 11.40
N LYS A 13 10.87 -6.35 11.42
CA LYS A 13 11.71 -7.56 11.37
C LYS A 13 11.33 -8.36 10.12
N HIS A 14 12.33 -8.93 9.45
CA HIS A 14 12.11 -9.98 8.47
C HIS A 14 12.55 -11.32 9.07
N MET A 15 11.64 -12.30 9.06
CA MET A 15 11.92 -13.68 9.44
C MET A 15 11.68 -14.58 8.25
N GLU A 16 12.57 -15.56 8.08
CA GLU A 16 12.40 -16.60 7.10
C GLU A 16 12.06 -17.91 7.78
N GLN A 17 11.10 -18.60 7.17
CA GLN A 17 10.72 -19.96 7.52
C GLN A 17 11.51 -20.89 6.60
N LEU A 18 12.35 -21.76 7.17
CA LEU A 18 13.05 -22.80 6.44
C LEU A 18 12.46 -24.15 6.82
N LYS A 19 11.94 -24.89 5.84
CA LYS A 19 11.47 -26.27 6.01
C LYS A 19 12.60 -27.23 5.63
N TYR A 20 13.10 -28.01 6.59
CA TYR A 20 14.07 -29.07 6.33
C TYR A 20 13.62 -30.35 7.05
N LYS A 21 13.45 -31.46 6.30
CA LYS A 21 13.03 -32.77 6.83
C LYS A 21 11.84 -32.69 7.80
N ASP A 22 10.74 -32.08 7.35
CA ASP A 22 9.49 -31.83 8.10
C ASP A 22 9.60 -31.00 9.38
N ARG A 23 10.74 -30.36 9.63
CA ARG A 23 10.88 -29.37 10.70
C ARG A 23 10.82 -27.96 10.11
N ILE A 24 9.90 -27.17 10.65
CA ILE A 24 9.82 -25.74 10.38
C ILE A 24 10.76 -25.02 11.36
N SER A 25 11.79 -24.37 10.83
CA SER A 25 12.67 -23.49 11.60
C SER A 25 12.40 -22.03 11.23
N ILE A 26 12.41 -21.16 12.24
CA ILE A 26 12.19 -19.73 12.07
C ILE A 26 13.41 -19.02 12.62
N ASN A 27 14.05 -18.22 11.77
CA ASN A 27 15.26 -17.49 12.13
C ASN A 27 15.11 -16.00 11.81
N LEU A 28 15.70 -15.16 12.66
CA LEU A 28 15.90 -13.74 12.38
C LEU A 28 16.97 -13.60 11.30
N VAL A 29 16.61 -13.02 10.16
CA VAL A 29 17.56 -12.72 9.08
C VAL A 29 18.09 -11.30 9.23
N THR A 30 17.19 -10.34 9.45
CA THR A 30 17.55 -8.94 9.60
C THR A 30 16.44 -8.16 10.30
N SER A 31 16.81 -7.11 11.03
CA SER A 31 15.92 -6.20 11.70
C SER A 31 16.36 -4.76 11.43
N LYS A 32 15.39 -3.85 11.31
CA LYS A 32 15.67 -2.43 11.20
C LYS A 32 14.66 -1.64 12.03
N SER A 33 15.17 -0.77 12.88
CA SER A 33 14.40 0.21 13.63
C SER A 33 14.67 1.60 13.07
N ARG A 34 13.69 2.49 13.16
CA ARG A 34 13.86 3.91 12.82
C ARG A 34 13.29 4.77 13.92
N ALA A 35 13.99 5.85 14.25
CA ALA A 35 13.46 6.82 15.18
C ALA A 35 12.17 7.48 14.69
N ALA A 36 11.24 7.71 15.61
CA ALA A 36 10.01 8.41 15.30
C ALA A 36 10.36 9.81 14.70
N PRO A 37 9.71 10.22 13.59
CA PRO A 37 9.99 11.53 13.01
C PRO A 37 9.73 12.67 13.99
N LEU A 38 10.57 13.71 13.94
CA LEU A 38 10.42 14.92 14.78
C LEU A 38 9.04 15.60 14.57
N LYS A 39 8.50 15.52 13.35
CA LYS A 39 7.14 15.94 13.07
C LYS A 39 6.16 14.92 13.66
N LYS A 40 5.30 15.36 14.58
CA LYS A 40 4.25 14.53 15.18
C LYS A 40 3.40 13.88 14.08
N LEU A 41 3.40 12.55 14.07
CA LEU A 41 2.55 11.71 13.23
C LEU A 41 1.53 11.00 14.10
N SER A 42 0.37 10.69 13.53
CA SER A 42 -0.60 9.80 14.17
C SER A 42 -0.05 8.37 14.25
N LEU A 43 -0.53 7.61 15.23
CA LEU A 43 -0.13 6.20 15.40
C LEU A 43 -0.33 5.37 14.12
N PRO A 44 -1.47 5.43 13.41
CA PRO A 44 -1.63 4.71 12.13
C PRO A 44 -0.59 5.07 11.07
N ARG A 45 -0.16 6.34 11.01
CA ARG A 45 0.90 6.78 10.08
C ARG A 45 2.27 6.23 10.47
N LEU A 46 2.56 6.08 11.76
CA LEU A 46 3.79 5.45 12.24
C LEU A 46 3.80 3.95 11.92
N GLU A 47 2.68 3.27 12.11
CA GLU A 47 2.52 1.84 11.77
C GLU A 47 2.72 1.60 10.25
N LEU A 48 2.13 2.44 9.41
CA LEU A 48 2.36 2.43 7.96
C LEU A 48 3.84 2.68 7.61
N MET A 49 4.53 3.54 8.35
CA MET A 49 5.95 3.76 8.14
C MET A 49 6.81 2.55 8.53
N GLY A 50 6.43 1.86 9.60
CA GLY A 50 6.97 0.54 9.88
C GLY A 50 6.78 -0.39 8.68
N ALA A 51 5.56 -0.49 8.15
CA ALA A 51 5.27 -1.37 7.01
C ALA A 51 6.12 -1.07 5.78
N LEU A 52 6.29 0.20 5.45
CA LEU A 52 7.19 0.60 4.36
C LEU A 52 8.64 0.14 4.62
N LEU A 53 9.13 0.26 5.86
CA LEU A 53 10.46 -0.20 6.22
C LEU A 53 10.63 -1.71 6.03
N ALA A 54 9.62 -2.52 6.40
CA ALA A 54 9.63 -3.96 6.15
C ALA A 54 9.65 -4.29 4.66
N ALA A 55 8.84 -3.61 3.84
CA ALA A 55 8.80 -3.85 2.40
C ALA A 55 10.17 -3.61 1.74
N ARG A 56 10.82 -2.50 2.12
CA ARG A 56 12.18 -2.18 1.66
C ARG A 56 13.20 -3.21 2.13
N LEU A 57 13.11 -3.63 3.39
CA LEU A 57 14.02 -4.63 3.95
C LEU A 57 13.87 -5.99 3.25
N ALA A 58 12.63 -6.43 3.02
CA ALA A 58 12.35 -7.67 2.30
C ALA A 58 12.89 -7.63 0.87
N LYS A 59 12.81 -6.48 0.19
CA LYS A 59 13.44 -6.29 -1.13
C LYS A 59 14.96 -6.47 -1.07
N GLU A 60 15.64 -5.91 -0.07
CA GLU A 60 17.09 -6.06 0.05
C GLU A 60 17.50 -7.50 0.38
N VAL A 61 16.77 -8.16 1.29
CA VAL A 61 17.01 -9.60 1.61
C VAL A 61 16.84 -10.46 0.37
N LYS A 62 15.80 -10.18 -0.44
CA LYS A 62 15.54 -10.90 -1.69
C LYS A 62 16.69 -10.81 -2.69
N LYS A 63 17.40 -9.67 -2.75
CA LYS A 63 18.59 -9.52 -3.63
C LYS A 63 19.75 -10.40 -3.17
N ILE A 64 19.93 -10.57 -1.86
CA ILE A 64 21.08 -11.29 -1.30
C ILE A 64 20.90 -12.80 -1.46
N LYS A 65 19.68 -13.33 -1.25
CA LYS A 65 19.50 -14.77 -1.08
C LYS A 65 19.27 -15.58 -2.35
N ASN A 66 19.08 -14.99 -3.54
CA ASN A 66 18.86 -15.68 -4.84
C ASN A 66 17.80 -16.81 -4.86
N VAL A 67 17.10 -17.08 -3.75
CA VAL A 67 16.18 -18.20 -3.55
C VAL A 67 14.83 -17.63 -3.15
N GLN A 68 13.80 -17.95 -3.93
CA GLN A 68 12.42 -17.55 -3.67
C GLN A 68 11.72 -18.64 -2.87
N PRO A 69 10.96 -18.23 -1.85
CA PRO A 69 9.53 -18.08 -2.09
C PRO A 69 9.02 -16.66 -1.85
N LYS A 70 7.76 -16.44 -2.25
CA LYS A 70 6.99 -15.22 -2.03
C LYS A 70 7.10 -14.81 -0.54
N PRO A 71 7.54 -13.56 -0.22
CA PRO A 71 7.68 -13.16 1.17
C PRO A 71 6.30 -13.05 1.83
N PHE A 72 6.19 -13.54 3.06
CA PHE A 72 5.05 -13.28 3.94
C PHE A 72 5.38 -12.08 4.82
N LEU A 73 4.55 -11.04 4.76
CA LEU A 73 4.74 -9.79 5.48
C LEU A 73 3.61 -9.60 6.49
N TRP A 74 3.97 -9.25 7.72
CA TRP A 74 3.03 -9.18 8.83
C TRP A 74 2.94 -7.77 9.42
N THR A 75 1.74 -7.41 9.87
CA THR A 75 1.48 -6.15 10.58
C THR A 75 0.38 -6.36 11.61
N ASP A 76 0.51 -5.80 12.79
CA ASP A 76 -0.52 -5.80 13.85
C ASP A 76 -1.55 -4.68 13.70
N SER A 77 -1.24 -3.71 12.85
CA SER A 77 -2.16 -2.64 12.49
C SER A 77 -3.14 -3.07 11.39
N GLN A 78 -4.39 -3.36 11.77
CA GLN A 78 -5.48 -3.60 10.82
C GLN A 78 -5.70 -2.43 9.85
N ILE A 79 -5.60 -1.19 10.34
CA ILE A 79 -5.75 0.02 9.51
C ILE A 79 -4.63 0.12 8.45
N THR A 80 -3.39 -0.22 8.83
CA THR A 80 -2.27 -0.27 7.89
C THR A 80 -2.49 -1.35 6.84
N LEU A 81 -2.93 -2.54 7.26
CA LEU A 81 -3.22 -3.63 6.33
C LEU A 81 -4.31 -3.25 5.33
N TYR A 82 -5.37 -2.60 5.79
CA TYR A 82 -6.45 -2.10 4.95
C TYR A 82 -5.96 -1.09 3.91
N TRP A 83 -5.11 -0.14 4.31
CA TRP A 83 -4.52 0.81 3.37
C TRP A 83 -3.65 0.13 2.32
N ILE A 84 -2.87 -0.89 2.70
CA ILE A 84 -1.99 -1.64 1.80
C ILE A 84 -2.79 -2.46 0.78
N LYS A 85 -3.89 -3.08 1.20
CA LYS A 85 -4.76 -3.87 0.31
C LYS A 85 -5.64 -2.99 -0.58
N GLY A 86 -5.96 -1.78 -0.15
CA GLY A 86 -6.73 -0.82 -0.95
C GLY A 86 -5.91 -0.09 -2.03
N PRO A 87 -6.56 0.50 -3.04
CA PRO A 87 -5.86 1.24 -4.09
C PRO A 87 -5.28 2.55 -3.55
N SER A 88 -3.97 2.75 -3.78
CA SER A 88 -3.19 3.86 -3.22
C SER A 88 -3.75 5.27 -3.50
N HIS A 89 -4.42 5.47 -4.65
CA HIS A 89 -4.93 6.77 -5.06
C HIS A 89 -6.12 7.27 -4.22
N ARG A 90 -6.83 6.39 -3.50
CA ARG A 90 -7.96 6.76 -2.61
C ARG A 90 -7.52 7.54 -1.37
N TRP A 91 -6.26 7.38 -0.97
CA TRP A 91 -5.73 7.95 0.26
C TRP A 91 -5.10 9.33 0.02
N LYS A 92 -5.09 10.18 1.06
CA LYS A 92 -4.37 11.45 1.08
C LYS A 92 -2.88 11.24 0.76
N PRO A 93 -2.18 12.28 0.24
CA PRO A 93 -0.83 12.13 -0.30
C PRO A 93 0.17 11.42 0.61
N PHE A 94 0.11 11.66 1.93
CA PHE A 94 1.00 10.98 2.87
C PHE A 94 0.84 9.45 2.80
N VAL A 95 -0.37 8.95 3.02
CA VAL A 95 -0.68 7.51 3.04
C VAL A 95 -0.58 6.95 1.62
N GLY A 96 -1.17 7.61 0.63
CA GLY A 96 -1.23 7.13 -0.75
C GLY A 96 0.14 6.90 -1.37
N ASN A 97 1.09 7.82 -1.19
CA ASN A 97 2.44 7.67 -1.73
C ASN A 97 3.19 6.49 -1.10
N ARG A 98 2.99 6.26 0.20
CA ARG A 98 3.64 5.17 0.95
C ARG A 98 3.03 3.81 0.63
N VAL A 99 1.70 3.76 0.51
CA VAL A 99 0.99 2.57 0.03
C VAL A 99 1.46 2.22 -1.38
N ARG A 100 1.51 3.19 -2.31
CA ARG A 100 2.02 2.96 -3.66
C ARG A 100 3.41 2.34 -3.65
N GLU A 101 4.31 2.89 -2.84
CA GLU A 101 5.66 2.34 -2.73
C GLU A 101 5.66 0.91 -2.17
N ILE A 102 4.89 0.63 -1.12
CA ILE A 102 4.74 -0.73 -0.58
C ILE A 102 4.25 -1.69 -1.66
N GLN A 103 3.23 -1.32 -2.43
CA GLN A 103 2.63 -2.15 -3.48
C GLN A 103 3.60 -2.43 -4.64
N VAL A 104 4.55 -1.52 -4.90
CA VAL A 104 5.65 -1.74 -5.87
C VAL A 104 6.71 -2.69 -5.31
N LEU A 105 6.98 -2.62 -4.00
CA LEU A 105 8.01 -3.43 -3.35
C LEU A 105 7.56 -4.86 -3.02
N ALA A 106 6.27 -5.06 -2.75
CA ALA A 106 5.69 -6.33 -2.37
C ALA A 106 4.22 -6.43 -2.80
N ASP A 107 3.79 -7.64 -3.19
CA ASP A 107 2.40 -7.95 -3.52
C ASP A 107 1.48 -7.63 -2.31
N PRO A 108 0.41 -6.85 -2.48
CA PRO A 108 -0.59 -6.62 -1.43
C PRO A 108 -1.13 -7.91 -0.78
N ASN A 109 -1.22 -9.00 -1.54
CA ASN A 109 -1.71 -10.29 -1.05
C ASN A 109 -0.67 -11.04 -0.20
N SER A 110 0.59 -10.59 -0.18
CA SER A 110 1.62 -11.08 0.74
C SER A 110 1.51 -10.48 2.14
N TRP A 111 0.58 -9.54 2.37
CA TRP A 111 0.41 -8.89 3.66
C TRP A 111 -0.71 -9.53 4.49
N PHE A 112 -0.35 -9.87 5.73
CA PHE A 112 -1.18 -10.54 6.70
C PHE A 112 -1.19 -9.78 8.03
N HIS A 113 -2.18 -10.07 8.86
CA HIS A 113 -2.26 -9.52 10.20
C HIS A 113 -1.80 -10.52 11.24
N CYS A 114 -1.06 -10.04 12.22
CA CYS A 114 -0.79 -10.76 13.46
C CYS A 114 -1.31 -9.97 14.66
N SER A 115 -1.65 -10.62 15.75
CA SER A 115 -1.95 -9.89 16.99
C SER A 115 -0.73 -9.08 17.44
N GLY A 116 -0.92 -7.90 18.01
CA GLY A 116 0.19 -7.13 18.61
C GLY A 116 0.93 -7.93 19.68
N LYS A 117 0.22 -8.80 20.42
CA LYS A 117 0.82 -9.74 21.38
C LYS A 117 1.73 -10.78 20.73
N ASP A 118 1.57 -11.04 19.44
CA ASP A 118 2.37 -11.99 18.67
C ASP A 118 3.36 -11.29 17.74
N ASN A 119 3.31 -9.96 17.62
CA ASN A 119 4.27 -9.18 16.86
C ASN A 119 5.57 -9.02 17.68
N PRO A 120 6.70 -9.58 17.22
CA PRO A 120 7.98 -9.42 17.92
C PRO A 120 8.56 -8.01 17.76
N ALA A 121 8.16 -7.26 16.72
CA ALA A 121 8.62 -5.90 16.52
C ALA A 121 8.12 -4.94 17.61
N ASP A 122 7.00 -5.27 18.27
CA ASP A 122 6.42 -4.48 19.35
C ASP A 122 7.31 -4.47 20.62
N LEU A 123 8.20 -5.45 20.78
CA LEU A 123 9.18 -5.47 21.88
C LEU A 123 10.14 -4.28 21.80
N LEU A 124 10.59 -3.95 20.59
CA LEU A 124 11.52 -2.83 20.39
C LEU A 124 10.79 -1.47 20.34
N THR A 125 9.52 -1.42 19.94
CA THR A 125 8.74 -0.17 19.91
C THR A 125 8.38 0.30 21.33
N ARG A 126 8.11 -0.63 22.25
CA ARG A 126 7.77 -0.36 23.66
C ARG A 126 8.99 -0.12 24.56
N GLY A 127 10.16 -0.56 24.11
CA GLY A 127 11.40 -0.52 24.87
C GLY A 127 11.57 -1.79 25.70
N ILE A 128 12.73 -2.44 25.52
CA ILE A 128 13.17 -3.63 26.24
C ILE A 128 14.66 -3.48 26.53
N SER A 129 15.12 -3.96 27.68
CA SER A 129 16.55 -3.96 28.01
C SER A 129 17.32 -4.92 27.10
N VAL A 130 18.62 -4.66 26.91
CA VAL A 130 19.48 -5.51 26.08
C VAL A 130 19.54 -6.95 26.63
N ASP A 131 19.60 -7.10 27.95
CA ASP A 131 19.65 -8.41 28.62
C ASP A 131 18.34 -9.19 28.49
N ALA A 132 17.20 -8.50 28.58
CA ALA A 132 15.91 -9.14 28.35
C ALA A 132 15.71 -9.48 26.88
N LEU A 133 16.26 -8.70 25.95
CA LEU A 133 16.19 -8.96 24.52
C LEU A 133 17.07 -10.15 24.10
N SER A 134 18.27 -10.29 24.68
CA SER A 134 19.22 -11.36 24.35
C SER A 134 18.64 -12.75 24.65
N THR A 135 17.82 -12.86 25.69
CA THR A 135 17.17 -14.11 26.11
C THR A 135 15.75 -14.30 25.56
N ASN A 136 15.23 -13.35 24.79
CA ASN A 136 13.85 -13.37 24.33
C ASN A 136 13.64 -14.30 23.12
N SER A 137 13.10 -15.50 23.35
CA SER A 137 12.83 -16.48 22.28
C SER A 137 11.89 -15.95 21.21
N LYS A 138 10.88 -15.14 21.56
CA LYS A 138 9.95 -14.55 20.60
C LYS A 138 10.66 -13.57 19.65
N TRP A 139 11.64 -12.83 20.15
CA TRP A 139 12.47 -11.96 19.30
C TRP A 139 13.39 -12.76 18.38
N TRP A 140 14.00 -13.85 18.82
CA TRP A 140 14.96 -14.59 17.98
C TRP A 140 14.30 -15.62 17.06
N ASN A 141 13.38 -16.42 17.59
CA ASN A 141 12.75 -17.55 16.92
C ASN A 141 11.31 -17.27 16.44
N GLY A 142 10.79 -16.07 16.68
CA GLY A 142 9.44 -15.71 16.29
C GLY A 142 8.36 -16.37 17.15
N SER A 143 7.11 -16.01 16.86
CA SER A 143 5.93 -16.51 17.57
C SER A 143 5.54 -17.91 17.06
N SER A 144 4.87 -18.69 17.91
CA SER A 144 4.47 -20.06 17.61
C SER A 144 3.63 -20.18 16.34
N PHE A 145 2.76 -19.21 16.06
CA PHE A 145 1.88 -19.23 14.89
C PHE A 145 2.63 -19.28 13.55
N LEU A 146 3.88 -18.80 13.50
CA LEU A 146 4.71 -18.88 12.28
C LEU A 146 5.17 -20.32 11.98
N ARG A 147 5.00 -21.25 12.94
CA ARG A 147 5.28 -22.68 12.77
C ARG A 147 4.04 -23.47 12.30
N GLU A 148 2.86 -22.90 12.43
CA GLU A 148 1.63 -23.51 11.91
C GLU A 148 1.65 -23.42 10.37
N THR A 149 1.12 -24.40 9.65
CA THR A 149 1.00 -24.32 8.18
C THR A 149 -0.24 -23.56 7.73
N ASP A 150 -1.19 -23.35 8.65
CA ASP A 150 -2.54 -22.88 8.35
C ASP A 150 -2.71 -21.38 8.64
N PHE A 151 -1.62 -20.63 8.87
CA PHE A 151 -1.71 -19.20 9.15
C PHE A 151 -2.38 -18.40 8.02
N LEU A 152 -2.41 -18.94 6.80
CA LEU A 152 -3.05 -18.32 5.63
C LEU A 152 -4.58 -18.29 5.70
N THR A 153 -5.21 -19.15 6.51
CA THR A 153 -6.68 -19.25 6.61
C THR A 153 -7.27 -18.39 7.72
N LYS A 154 -6.43 -17.87 8.64
CA LYS A 154 -6.84 -16.93 9.69
C LYS A 154 -6.96 -15.50 9.13
N GLY A 155 -7.96 -15.29 8.28
CA GLY A 155 -8.39 -13.96 7.85
C GLY A 155 -8.98 -13.16 9.02
N ILE A 156 -8.74 -11.86 9.06
CA ILE A 156 -9.39 -10.97 10.04
C ILE A 156 -10.83 -10.73 9.58
N ASN A 157 -11.79 -11.03 10.45
CA ASN A 157 -13.22 -10.71 10.26
C ASN A 157 -13.67 -9.48 11.07
N GLU A 158 -12.76 -8.79 11.76
CA GLU A 158 -13.13 -7.61 12.54
C GLU A 158 -13.24 -6.35 11.65
N PRO A 159 -14.39 -5.66 11.68
CA PRO A 159 -14.58 -4.43 10.93
C PRO A 159 -13.72 -3.32 11.52
N ILE A 160 -12.92 -2.68 10.66
CA ILE A 160 -12.09 -1.54 11.05
C ILE A 160 -13.01 -0.34 11.34
N PRO A 161 -12.87 0.34 12.50
CA PRO A 161 -13.70 1.50 12.82
C PRO A 161 -13.64 2.56 11.72
N GLU A 162 -14.81 2.97 11.21
CA GLU A 162 -14.95 3.84 10.04
C GLU A 162 -14.13 5.12 10.14
N ARG A 163 -14.18 5.74 11.33
CA ARG A 163 -13.45 6.97 11.66
C ARG A 163 -11.95 6.90 11.34
N LEU A 164 -11.31 5.73 11.48
CA LEU A 164 -9.85 5.61 11.35
C LEU A 164 -9.39 5.70 9.90
N TYR A 165 -10.17 5.16 8.96
CA TYR A 165 -9.81 5.22 7.54
C TYR A 165 -10.40 6.45 6.83
N LEU A 166 -11.60 6.91 7.21
CA LEU A 166 -12.23 8.09 6.61
C LEU A 166 -11.37 9.36 6.75
N ILE A 167 -10.61 9.51 7.84
CA ILE A 167 -9.71 10.65 8.05
C ILE A 167 -8.62 10.73 6.96
N GLU A 168 -8.15 9.60 6.45
CA GLU A 168 -7.08 9.53 5.45
C GLU A 168 -7.61 9.32 4.03
N MET A 169 -8.91 9.09 3.85
CA MET A 169 -9.52 9.16 2.54
C MET A 169 -9.42 10.59 2.00
N LYS A 170 -9.13 10.71 0.71
CA LYS A 170 -9.34 11.98 0.03
C LYS A 170 -10.82 12.29 0.13
N LYS A 171 -11.16 13.41 0.78
CA LYS A 171 -12.48 14.01 0.57
C LYS A 171 -12.57 14.24 -0.93
N ASN A 172 -13.64 13.79 -1.57
CA ASN A 172 -13.93 14.18 -2.95
C ASN A 172 -14.26 15.67 -2.93
N SER A 173 -13.24 16.51 -2.79
CA SER A 173 -13.29 17.94 -3.06
C SER A 173 -13.32 18.06 -4.58
N ASN A 174 -14.54 17.95 -5.08
CA ASN A 174 -14.91 17.58 -6.45
C ASN A 174 -14.58 16.11 -6.74
N PRO A 175 -15.48 15.34 -7.39
CA PRO A 175 -14.96 14.31 -8.25
C PRO A 175 -14.02 15.09 -9.19
N LYS A 176 -12.71 14.89 -9.09
CA LYS A 176 -11.97 14.82 -10.34
C LYS A 176 -12.79 13.79 -11.11
N LYS A 177 -13.53 14.25 -12.11
CA LYS A 177 -14.06 13.37 -13.12
C LYS A 177 -12.79 12.68 -13.60
N ASP A 178 -12.50 11.52 -13.03
CA ASP A 178 -11.70 10.54 -13.71
C ASP A 178 -12.54 10.33 -14.96
N ILE A 179 -12.18 11.04 -16.03
CA ILE A 179 -12.72 10.79 -17.34
C ILE A 179 -12.14 9.42 -17.66
N SER A 180 -12.80 8.37 -17.18
CA SER A 180 -12.61 7.07 -17.76
C SER A 180 -13.16 7.21 -19.16
N LEU A 181 -12.27 7.38 -20.13
CA LEU A 181 -12.57 7.07 -21.52
C LEU A 181 -12.80 5.56 -21.57
N THR A 182 -13.98 5.14 -21.14
CA THR A 182 -14.49 3.83 -21.46
C THR A 182 -14.83 3.93 -22.94
N LEU A 183 -13.92 3.44 -23.78
CA LEU A 183 -14.26 3.06 -25.14
C LEU A 183 -15.24 1.89 -25.02
N THR A 184 -16.50 2.18 -24.74
CA THR A 184 -17.56 1.31 -25.18
C THR A 184 -17.46 1.33 -26.69
N VAL A 185 -16.96 0.24 -27.27
CA VAL A 185 -17.27 -0.11 -28.65
C VAL A 185 -18.77 -0.43 -28.69
N THR A 186 -19.60 0.58 -28.43
CA THR A 186 -20.90 0.67 -29.04
C THR A 186 -20.61 0.90 -30.51
N GLN A 187 -21.18 0.07 -31.37
CA GLN A 187 -21.17 0.25 -32.82
C GLN A 187 -21.76 1.64 -33.12
N ASN A 188 -20.94 2.67 -33.03
CA ASN A 188 -21.38 4.04 -33.18
C ASN A 188 -21.04 4.47 -34.60
N ASN A 189 -22.11 4.52 -35.38
CA ASN A 189 -22.28 5.01 -36.74
C ASN A 189 -21.87 6.49 -36.92
N PHE A 190 -20.89 7.02 -36.18
CA PHE A 190 -20.50 8.42 -36.28
C PHE A 190 -19.95 8.75 -37.66
N PHE A 191 -19.01 7.93 -38.14
CA PHE A 191 -18.45 8.10 -39.48
C PHE A 191 -19.49 7.83 -40.56
N GLU A 192 -20.33 6.79 -40.40
CA GLU A 192 -21.46 6.52 -41.32
C GLU A 192 -22.43 7.70 -41.40
N ASN A 193 -22.87 8.23 -40.25
CA ASN A 193 -23.77 9.38 -40.20
C ASN A 193 -23.14 10.62 -40.84
N ILE A 194 -21.84 10.85 -40.65
CA ILE A 194 -21.14 11.98 -41.30
C ILE A 194 -21.12 11.79 -42.82
N ILE A 195 -20.79 10.60 -43.31
CA ILE A 195 -20.75 10.29 -44.74
C ILE A 195 -22.15 10.46 -45.36
N HIS A 196 -23.22 10.12 -44.63
CA HIS A 196 -24.60 10.29 -45.08
C HIS A 196 -25.12 11.73 -45.08
N ILE A 197 -24.46 12.70 -44.44
CA ILE A 197 -24.89 14.11 -44.44
C ILE A 197 -24.75 14.76 -45.83
N SER A 198 -23.76 14.34 -46.62
CA SER A 198 -23.55 14.89 -47.96
C SER A 198 -22.57 14.06 -48.79
N ASN A 199 -22.90 13.84 -50.06
CA ASN A 199 -21.96 13.28 -51.05
C ASN A 199 -20.87 14.28 -51.50
N ASN A 200 -20.82 15.49 -50.94
CA ASN A 200 -19.80 16.48 -51.25
C ASN A 200 -18.63 16.39 -50.26
N TYR A 201 -17.51 15.85 -50.75
CA TYR A 201 -16.28 15.66 -49.97
C TYR A 201 -15.78 16.94 -49.29
N ILE A 202 -15.83 18.09 -49.98
CA ILE A 202 -15.39 19.37 -49.41
C ILE A 202 -16.32 19.82 -48.28
N LYS A 203 -17.62 19.56 -48.40
CA LYS A 203 -18.58 19.86 -47.33
C LYS A 203 -18.33 18.98 -46.10
N LEU A 204 -18.00 17.70 -46.30
CA LEU A 204 -17.64 16.79 -45.21
C LEU A 204 -16.36 17.22 -44.49
N ILE A 205 -15.31 17.58 -45.23
CA ILE A 205 -14.07 18.13 -44.64
C ILE A 205 -14.37 19.35 -43.79
N ARG A 206 -15.20 20.27 -44.29
CA ARG A 206 -15.59 21.47 -43.54
C ARG A 206 -16.29 21.12 -42.24
N VAL A 207 -17.28 20.23 -42.27
CA VAL A 207 -18.01 19.79 -41.07
C VAL A 207 -17.05 19.18 -40.05
N VAL A 208 -16.19 18.26 -40.47
CA VAL A 208 -15.19 17.64 -39.59
C VAL A 208 -14.22 18.69 -39.02
N SER A 209 -13.74 19.63 -39.84
CA SER A 209 -12.85 20.69 -39.39
C SER A 209 -13.50 21.64 -38.37
N PHE A 210 -14.80 21.95 -38.52
CA PHE A 210 -15.54 22.74 -37.53
C PHE A 210 -15.70 22.00 -36.20
N LEU A 211 -15.95 20.68 -36.25
CA LEU A 211 -16.01 19.85 -35.04
C LEU A 211 -14.66 19.85 -34.32
N TYR A 212 -13.56 19.65 -35.04
CA TYR A 212 -12.22 19.72 -34.47
C TYR A 212 -11.91 21.10 -33.88
N ARG A 213 -12.25 22.18 -34.59
CA ARG A 213 -12.05 23.55 -34.10
C ARG A 213 -12.89 23.83 -32.86
N PHE A 214 -14.14 23.38 -32.82
CA PHE A 214 -15.01 23.51 -31.66
C PHE A 214 -14.45 22.77 -30.45
N ILE A 215 -14.03 21.52 -30.63
CA ILE A 215 -13.40 20.72 -29.56
C ILE A 215 -12.13 21.41 -29.06
N HIS A 216 -11.27 21.87 -29.97
CA HIS A 216 -10.04 22.58 -29.63
C HIS A 216 -10.32 23.84 -28.80
N ASN A 217 -11.31 24.66 -29.21
CA ASN A 217 -11.72 25.86 -28.47
C ASN A 217 -12.34 25.55 -27.10
N CYS A 218 -12.97 24.39 -26.93
CA CYS A 218 -13.48 23.95 -25.63
C CYS A 218 -12.38 23.42 -24.69
N VAL A 219 -11.24 22.98 -25.22
CA VAL A 219 -10.13 22.38 -24.46
C VAL A 219 -9.09 23.44 -24.05
N GLU A 220 -8.85 24.47 -24.85
CA GLU A 220 -7.90 25.56 -24.55
C GLU A 220 -8.55 26.96 -24.70
N PRO A 221 -9.32 27.44 -23.71
CA PRO A 221 -10.02 28.73 -23.83
C PRO A 221 -9.13 29.98 -23.64
N GLU A 222 -7.85 29.84 -23.25
CA GLU A 222 -7.01 30.98 -22.81
C GLU A 222 -5.97 31.50 -23.83
N LEU A 223 -5.99 31.08 -25.10
CA LEU A 223 -5.04 31.55 -26.12
C LEU A 223 -5.63 32.52 -27.17
N GLN A 224 -6.85 33.03 -26.98
CA GLN A 224 -7.49 33.97 -27.91
C GLN A 224 -8.19 35.15 -27.22
N ARG A 225 -7.52 35.81 -26.27
CA ARG A 225 -7.85 37.19 -25.86
C ARG A 225 -6.65 38.09 -25.96
#